data_AF-A0A959FUP0-F1
#
_entry.id   AF-A0A959FUP0-F1
#
_cell.length_a   1.000
_cell.length_b   1.000
_cell.length_c   1.000
_cell.angle_alpha   90.00
_cell.angle_beta   90.00
_cell.angle_gamma   90.00
#
_symmetry.space_group_name_H-M   'P 1'
#
loop_
_entity.id
_entity.type
_entity.pdbx_description
1 polymer ?
#
loop_
_entity_poly.entity_id
_entity_poly.type
_entity_poly.pdbx_seq_one_letter_code
_entity_poly.pdbx_strand_id
1 'polypeptide(L)'
;MPRIPFAFSLFIALLFLSLLTACRNDKAPAAAEMAVDDDFAIFYERFHTDSLYQLEHITFPLEGLPSNATDVDIDFRWEEGNWKLHKPIDPETSGFHSEFTRLGDIVIERIVHENGQYGMMRRFAKLNDGEWYLIYYVGLNPLSTPG
;
A
#
# COMPACT_ATOMS: atom_id res chain seq x y z
N MET A 1 18.96 -40.12 48.71
CA MET A 1 17.79 -39.38 48.18
C MET A 1 18.13 -37.90 48.17
N PRO A 2 18.42 -37.28 47.01
CA PRO A 2 18.84 -35.89 46.98
C PRO A 2 17.64 -34.96 47.07
N ARG A 3 17.71 -33.98 47.97
CA ARG A 3 16.74 -32.90 48.09
C ARG A 3 17.06 -31.85 47.03
N ILE A 4 16.18 -31.70 46.05
CA ILE A 4 16.26 -30.64 45.06
C ILE A 4 16.05 -29.31 45.80
N PRO A 5 16.98 -28.34 45.73
CA PRO A 5 16.81 -27.07 46.42
C PRO A 5 15.66 -26.28 45.76
N PHE A 6 14.70 -25.83 46.56
CA PHE A 6 13.53 -25.04 46.15
C PHE A 6 13.85 -23.87 45.21
N ALA A 7 15.07 -23.32 45.31
CA ALA A 7 15.56 -22.23 44.47
C ALA A 7 15.67 -22.59 42.97
N PHE A 8 15.95 -23.85 42.63
CA PHE A 8 16.10 -24.28 41.23
C PHE A 8 14.76 -24.41 40.51
N SER A 9 13.70 -24.76 41.25
CA SER A 9 12.32 -24.81 40.72
C SER A 9 11.72 -23.41 40.48
N LEU A 10 12.15 -22.41 41.26
CA LEU A 10 11.68 -21.03 41.10
C LEU A 10 12.31 -20.35 39.87
N PHE A 11 13.57 -20.68 39.55
CA PHE A 11 14.27 -20.16 38.37
C PHE A 11 13.70 -20.69 37.04
N ILE A 12 13.27 -21.96 37.00
CA ILE A 12 12.64 -22.55 35.81
C ILE A 12 11.24 -21.93 35.58
N ALA A 13 10.49 -21.65 36.65
CA ALA A 13 9.19 -20.99 36.52
C ALA A 13 9.28 -19.54 35.99
N LEU A 14 10.35 -18.81 36.32
CA LEU A 14 10.60 -17.45 35.82
C LEU A 14 11.05 -17.42 34.35
N LEU A 15 11.74 -18.47 33.87
CA LEU A 15 12.22 -18.57 32.49
C LEU A 15 11.13 -19.00 31.49
N PHE A 16 10.06 -19.64 31.98
CA PHE A 16 8.87 -19.94 31.18
C PHE A 16 7.89 -18.77 31.05
N LEU A 17 7.95 -17.77 31.95
CA LEU A 17 7.05 -16.61 31.93
C LEU A 17 7.46 -15.54 30.90
N SER A 18 8.73 -15.54 30.46
CA SER A 18 9.25 -14.61 29.44
C SER A 18 8.97 -15.03 27.99
N LEU A 19 8.40 -16.22 27.76
CA LEU A 19 8.05 -16.73 26.42
C LEU A 19 6.67 -16.27 25.92
N LEU A 20 5.90 -15.53 26.72
CA LEU A 20 4.54 -15.08 26.35
C LEU A 20 4.44 -13.60 25.94
N THR A 21 5.54 -12.85 25.92
CA THR A 21 5.57 -11.46 25.42
C THR A 21 6.23 -11.33 24.05
N ALA A 22 5.73 -12.11 23.09
CA ALA A 22 5.91 -11.87 21.66
C ALA A 22 4.54 -11.79 20.96
N CYS A 23 3.64 -10.96 21.51
CA CYS A 23 2.47 -10.53 20.75
C CYS A 23 2.91 -9.39 19.82
N ARG A 24 3.29 -9.75 18.60
CA ARG A 24 3.37 -8.78 17.50
C ARG A 24 1.93 -8.51 17.07
N ASN A 25 1.37 -7.40 17.57
CA ASN A 25 0.03 -6.97 17.24
C ASN A 25 0.08 -6.30 15.86
N ASP A 26 0.16 -7.12 14.80
CA ASP A 26 -0.04 -6.66 13.43
C ASP A 26 -1.54 -6.42 13.23
N LYS A 27 -2.06 -5.36 13.86
CA LYS A 27 -3.22 -4.69 13.29
C LYS A 27 -2.70 -3.92 12.08
N ALA A 28 -2.63 -4.62 10.95
CA ALA A 28 -2.68 -3.95 9.67
C ALA A 28 -3.90 -3.00 9.71
N PRO A 29 -3.76 -1.72 9.34
CA PRO A 29 -4.92 -0.85 9.19
C PRO A 29 -5.87 -1.52 8.22
N ALA A 30 -7.16 -1.46 8.53
CA ALA A 30 -8.22 -2.15 7.80
C ALA A 30 -8.06 -1.94 6.30
N ALA A 31 -7.56 -2.97 5.61
CA ALA A 31 -7.67 -3.07 4.17
C ALA A 31 -9.18 -3.11 3.88
N ALA A 32 -9.71 -1.99 3.39
CA ALA A 32 -11.05 -1.92 2.82
C ALA A 32 -11.22 -3.15 1.93
N GLU A 33 -12.17 -4.03 2.22
CA GLU A 33 -12.34 -5.37 1.61
C GLU A 33 -11.96 -5.36 0.12
N MET A 34 -10.70 -5.67 -0.18
CA MET A 34 -10.17 -5.54 -1.52
C MET A 34 -10.66 -6.77 -2.29
N ALA A 35 -11.53 -6.58 -3.28
CA ALA A 35 -11.89 -7.63 -4.24
C ALA A 35 -10.74 -7.91 -5.23
N VAL A 36 -9.54 -8.10 -4.71
CA VAL A 36 -8.30 -8.45 -5.41
C VAL A 36 -7.70 -9.67 -4.71
N ASP A 37 -6.85 -10.42 -5.41
CA ASP A 37 -6.24 -11.61 -4.79
C ASP A 37 -5.16 -11.26 -3.77
N ASP A 38 -4.79 -12.28 -2.98
CA ASP A 38 -3.77 -12.18 -1.93
C ASP A 38 -2.41 -11.72 -2.48
N ASP A 39 -2.07 -12.13 -3.70
CA ASP A 39 -0.82 -11.77 -4.38
C ASP A 39 -0.70 -10.24 -4.56
N PHE A 40 -1.75 -9.60 -5.10
CA PHE A 40 -1.77 -8.15 -5.24
C PHE A 40 -1.81 -7.43 -3.88
N ALA A 41 -2.52 -7.96 -2.89
CA ALA A 41 -2.60 -7.35 -1.56
C ALA A 41 -1.22 -7.28 -0.89
N ILE A 42 -0.42 -8.35 -0.99
CA ILE A 42 0.95 -8.40 -0.47
C ILE A 42 1.85 -7.38 -1.18
N PHE A 43 1.78 -7.33 -2.51
CA PHE A 43 2.47 -6.30 -3.29
C PHE A 43 2.08 -4.89 -2.83
N TYR A 44 0.78 -4.62 -2.74
CA TYR A 44 0.25 -3.29 -2.46
C TYR A 44 0.65 -2.78 -1.08
N GLU A 45 0.62 -3.64 -0.05
CA GLU A 45 1.12 -3.32 1.28
C GLU A 45 2.60 -2.95 1.25
N ARG A 46 3.43 -3.80 0.62
CA ARG A 46 4.88 -3.58 0.54
C ARG A 46 5.21 -2.32 -0.26
N PHE A 47 4.52 -2.09 -1.37
CA PHE A 47 4.66 -0.90 -2.21
C PHE A 47 4.45 0.39 -1.43
N HIS A 48 3.56 0.41 -0.43
CA HIS A 48 3.26 1.62 0.35
C HIS A 48 4.07 1.75 1.65
N THR A 49 4.73 0.68 2.10
CA THR A 49 5.46 0.64 3.39
C THR A 49 6.97 0.63 3.22
N ASP A 50 7.49 0.10 2.11
CA ASP A 50 8.91 0.03 1.76
C ASP A 50 9.22 0.99 0.61
N SER A 51 9.98 2.05 0.90
CA SER A 51 10.31 3.09 -0.09
C SER A 51 11.24 2.59 -1.19
N LEU A 52 12.14 1.66 -0.89
CA LEU A 52 13.05 1.12 -1.91
C LEU A 52 12.27 0.21 -2.85
N TYR A 53 11.44 -0.67 -2.28
CA TYR A 53 10.55 -1.53 -3.05
C TYR A 53 9.60 -0.71 -3.94
N GLN A 54 9.05 0.41 -3.42
CA GLN A 54 8.22 1.30 -4.21
C GLN A 54 8.95 1.80 -5.46
N LEU A 55 10.16 2.33 -5.31
CA LEU A 55 10.94 2.87 -6.42
C LEU A 55 11.33 1.78 -7.43
N GLU A 56 11.69 0.58 -6.95
CA GLU A 56 12.01 -0.57 -7.80
C GLU A 56 10.80 -1.10 -8.59
N HIS A 57 9.57 -0.87 -8.10
CA HIS A 57 8.32 -1.34 -8.73
C HIS A 57 7.54 -0.20 -9.40
N ILE A 58 8.24 0.84 -9.82
CA ILE A 58 7.71 1.88 -10.71
C ILE A 58 8.48 1.82 -12.04
N THR A 59 7.76 1.78 -13.15
CA THR A 59 8.37 1.87 -14.47
C THR A 59 8.59 3.35 -14.82
N PHE A 60 9.73 3.91 -14.43
CA PHE A 60 10.15 5.25 -14.87
C PHE A 60 10.73 5.24 -16.30
N PRO A 61 10.51 6.31 -17.11
CA PRO A 61 9.61 7.44 -16.86
C PRO A 61 8.15 6.99 -16.87
N LEU A 62 7.40 7.36 -15.82
CA LEU A 62 6.07 6.80 -15.57
C LEU A 62 5.00 7.68 -16.24
N GLU A 63 4.11 7.05 -17.01
CA GLU A 63 3.00 7.74 -17.67
C GLU A 63 1.97 8.27 -16.67
N GLY A 64 1.33 9.40 -16.99
CA GLY A 64 0.42 10.00 -16.04
C GLY A 64 -0.05 11.41 -16.36
N LEU A 65 -0.66 12.03 -15.36
CA LEU A 65 -0.98 13.46 -15.34
C LEU A 65 -0.53 14.05 -13.99
N PRO A 66 0.02 15.28 -13.96
CA PRO A 66 0.35 15.94 -12.71
C PRO A 66 -0.92 16.33 -11.94
N SER A 67 -0.76 16.70 -10.67
CA SER A 67 -1.86 17.32 -9.92
C SER A 67 -2.22 18.69 -10.51
N ASN A 68 -3.51 19.05 -10.45
CA ASN A 68 -4.05 20.29 -11.00
C ASN A 68 -3.76 20.49 -12.51
N ALA A 69 -3.77 19.40 -13.28
CA ALA A 69 -3.69 19.46 -14.73
C ALA A 69 -4.89 20.26 -15.28
N THR A 70 -4.62 21.33 -16.03
CA THR A 70 -5.65 22.13 -16.70
C THR A 70 -6.11 21.48 -18.00
N ASP A 71 -5.22 20.72 -18.64
CA ASP A 71 -5.44 19.99 -19.88
C ASP A 71 -4.77 18.61 -19.80
N VAL A 72 -5.20 17.69 -20.67
CA VAL A 72 -4.55 16.39 -20.81
C VAL A 72 -3.25 16.56 -21.58
N ASP A 73 -2.13 16.61 -20.87
CA ASP A 73 -0.79 16.52 -21.45
C ASP A 73 -0.39 15.04 -21.58
N ILE A 74 -0.45 14.53 -22.81
CA ILE A 74 -0.10 13.12 -23.11
C ILE A 74 1.41 12.86 -23.08
N ASP A 75 2.23 13.91 -23.11
CA ASP A 75 3.68 13.82 -23.12
C ASP A 75 4.28 13.93 -21.71
N PHE A 76 3.49 14.34 -20.72
CA PHE A 76 3.90 14.38 -19.33
C PHE A 76 4.36 12.99 -18.85
N ARG A 77 5.48 12.97 -18.12
CA ARG A 77 5.99 11.78 -17.43
C ARG A 77 6.44 12.13 -16.01
N TRP A 78 6.16 11.23 -15.08
CA TRP A 78 6.76 11.26 -13.75
C TRP A 78 8.18 10.72 -13.86
N GLU A 79 9.13 11.48 -13.33
CA GLU A 79 10.54 11.11 -13.26
C GLU A 79 10.90 10.67 -11.85
N GLU A 80 11.81 9.71 -11.73
CA GLU A 80 12.26 9.16 -10.43
C GLU A 80 12.74 10.28 -9.49
N GLY A 81 13.53 11.22 -10.00
CA GLY A 81 14.10 12.31 -9.22
C GLY A 81 13.09 13.28 -8.59
N ASN A 82 11.86 13.31 -9.10
CA ASN A 82 10.76 14.15 -8.59
C ASN A 82 9.60 13.34 -8.01
N TRP A 83 9.78 12.02 -7.89
CA TRP A 83 8.75 11.13 -7.37
C TRP A 83 8.48 11.42 -5.89
N LYS A 84 7.20 11.52 -5.53
CA LYS A 84 6.78 11.64 -4.13
C LYS A 84 6.35 10.26 -3.65
N LEU A 85 7.02 9.76 -2.62
CA LEU A 85 6.72 8.44 -2.09
C LEU A 85 5.26 8.36 -1.64
N HIS A 86 4.53 7.40 -2.21
CA HIS A 86 3.15 7.13 -1.84
C HIS A 86 3.08 6.33 -0.54
N LYS A 87 2.06 6.61 0.27
CA LYS A 87 1.78 5.96 1.55
C LYS A 87 0.38 5.36 1.55
N PRO A 88 0.06 4.44 2.49
CA PRO A 88 -1.29 3.93 2.62
C PRO A 88 -2.26 5.09 2.87
N ILE A 89 -3.43 5.02 2.23
CA ILE A 89 -4.51 5.96 2.46
C ILE A 89 -5.24 5.52 3.73
N ASP A 90 -5.30 6.41 4.71
CA ASP A 90 -6.13 6.25 5.90
C ASP A 90 -7.42 7.06 5.71
N PRO A 91 -8.57 6.42 5.50
CA PRO A 91 -9.82 7.13 5.22
C PRO A 91 -10.25 8.02 6.38
N GLU A 92 -9.96 7.63 7.63
CA GLU A 92 -10.40 8.37 8.83
C GLU A 92 -9.68 9.71 8.98
N THR A 93 -8.48 9.85 8.41
CA THR A 93 -7.64 11.05 8.55
C THR A 93 -7.44 11.82 7.27
N SER A 94 -7.57 11.17 6.11
CA SER A 94 -7.31 11.79 4.81
C SER A 94 -8.55 12.39 4.15
N GLY A 95 -9.76 11.90 4.46
CA GLY A 95 -10.97 12.23 3.70
C GLY A 95 -10.97 11.64 2.28
N PHE A 96 -10.13 10.63 2.02
CA PHE A 96 -10.09 9.88 0.78
C PHE A 96 -10.32 8.40 1.05
N HIS A 97 -10.98 7.73 0.11
CA HIS A 97 -11.11 6.27 0.10
C HIS A 97 -10.61 5.70 -1.24
N SER A 98 -10.14 4.46 -1.21
CA SER A 98 -9.69 3.73 -2.41
C SER A 98 -10.77 2.79 -2.93
N GLU A 99 -10.98 2.80 -4.24
CA GLU A 99 -11.84 1.89 -4.99
C GLU A 99 -10.99 1.09 -5.97
N PHE A 100 -11.08 -0.23 -5.93
CA PHE A 100 -10.29 -1.13 -6.77
C PHE A 100 -11.13 -1.75 -7.87
N THR A 101 -10.56 -1.87 -9.07
CA THR A 101 -11.13 -2.59 -10.21
C THR A 101 -10.06 -3.46 -10.84
N ARG A 102 -10.30 -4.77 -10.93
CA ARG A 102 -9.37 -5.71 -11.59
C ARG A 102 -9.83 -6.05 -13.00
N LEU A 103 -8.88 -6.07 -13.93
CA LEU A 103 -9.04 -6.40 -15.35
C LEU A 103 -7.89 -7.34 -15.78
N GLY A 104 -8.05 -8.65 -15.54
CA GLY A 104 -6.97 -9.61 -15.74
C GLY A 104 -5.77 -9.29 -14.86
N ASP A 105 -4.60 -9.12 -15.48
CA ASP A 105 -3.34 -8.77 -14.83
C ASP A 105 -3.16 -7.26 -14.58
N ILE A 106 -4.23 -6.48 -14.69
CA ILE A 106 -4.26 -5.04 -14.39
C ILE A 106 -5.16 -4.79 -13.18
N VAL A 107 -4.69 -3.98 -12.25
CA VAL A 107 -5.49 -3.43 -11.15
C VAL A 107 -5.51 -1.91 -11.25
N ILE A 108 -6.71 -1.34 -11.25
CA ILE A 108 -6.94 0.10 -11.24
C ILE A 108 -7.40 0.48 -9.84
N GLU A 109 -6.67 1.38 -9.20
CA GLU A 109 -7.08 2.05 -7.96
C GLU A 109 -7.56 3.47 -8.31
N ARG A 110 -8.78 3.80 -7.92
CA ARG A 110 -9.25 5.19 -7.85
C ARG A 110 -9.24 5.62 -6.39
N ILE A 111 -8.60 6.74 -6.10
CA ILE A 111 -8.55 7.32 -4.76
C ILE A 111 -9.42 8.57 -4.80
N VAL A 112 -10.58 8.52 -4.15
CA VAL A 112 -11.66 9.50 -4.32
C VAL A 112 -11.83 10.26 -3.02
N HIS A 113 -11.87 11.58 -3.09
CA HIS A 113 -12.20 12.40 -1.93
C HIS A 113 -13.68 12.20 -1.57
N GLU A 114 -14.04 12.22 -0.29
CA GLU A 114 -15.41 11.96 0.19
C GLU A 114 -16.49 12.85 -0.43
N ASN A 115 -16.15 14.08 -0.83
CA ASN A 115 -17.07 14.98 -1.53
C ASN A 115 -17.30 14.65 -3.03
N GLY A 116 -16.59 13.65 -3.57
CA GLY A 116 -16.66 13.21 -4.96
C GLY A 116 -16.13 14.19 -6.01
N GLN A 117 -15.52 15.31 -5.60
CA GLN A 117 -15.07 16.37 -6.52
C GLN A 117 -13.63 16.17 -7.00
N TYR A 118 -12.81 15.46 -6.23
CA TYR A 118 -11.39 15.29 -6.53
C TYR A 118 -10.99 13.83 -6.40
N GLY A 119 -9.99 13.42 -7.18
CA GLY A 119 -9.42 12.11 -7.06
C GLY A 119 -8.06 11.95 -7.72
N MET A 120 -7.48 10.79 -7.48
CA MET A 120 -6.25 10.29 -8.09
C MET A 120 -6.53 8.92 -8.70
N MET A 121 -5.66 8.47 -9.61
CA MET A 121 -5.75 7.14 -10.19
C MET A 121 -4.37 6.50 -10.25
N ARG A 122 -4.29 5.23 -9.87
CA ARG A 122 -3.12 4.38 -10.11
C ARG A 122 -3.52 3.17 -10.93
N ARG A 123 -2.65 2.77 -11.87
CA ARG A 123 -2.78 1.48 -12.56
C ARG A 123 -1.55 0.65 -12.27
N PHE A 124 -1.80 -0.54 -11.80
CA PHE A 124 -0.80 -1.55 -11.55
C PHE A 124 -0.96 -2.66 -12.57
N ALA A 125 0.14 -3.23 -13.04
CA ALA A 125 0.12 -4.38 -13.93
C ALA A 125 1.19 -5.38 -13.55
N LYS A 126 0.90 -6.67 -13.75
CA LYS A 126 1.92 -7.71 -13.71
C LYS A 126 2.71 -7.70 -15.02
N LEU A 127 4.04 -7.54 -14.95
CA LEU A 127 4.90 -7.52 -16.12
C LEU A 127 5.47 -8.93 -16.42
N ASN A 128 6.35 -9.04 -17.41
CA ASN A 128 6.86 -10.31 -17.93
C ASN A 128 7.66 -11.14 -16.92
N ASP A 129 8.19 -10.51 -15.87
CA ASP A 129 8.87 -11.16 -14.75
C ASP A 129 7.89 -11.77 -13.73
N GLY A 130 6.60 -11.48 -13.86
CA GLY A 130 5.57 -11.96 -12.95
C GLY A 130 5.38 -11.07 -11.72
N GLU A 131 6.07 -9.92 -11.64
CA GLU A 131 5.97 -8.97 -10.54
C GLU A 131 5.03 -7.81 -10.90
N TRP A 132 4.46 -7.18 -9.86
CA TRP A 132 3.52 -6.07 -10.01
C TRP A 132 4.26 -4.73 -10.07
N TYR A 133 3.88 -3.87 -11.02
CA TYR A 133 4.47 -2.53 -11.18
C TYR A 133 3.39 -1.46 -11.23
N LEU A 134 3.69 -0.28 -10.69
CA LEU A 134 2.94 0.94 -11.01
C LEU A 134 3.33 1.36 -12.43
N ILE A 135 2.35 1.38 -13.33
CA ILE A 135 2.54 1.67 -14.76
C ILE A 135 1.84 2.95 -15.22
N TYR A 136 0.97 3.53 -14.39
CA TYR A 136 0.31 4.81 -14.69
C TYR A 136 -0.13 5.51 -13.40
N TYR A 137 0.08 6.83 -13.31
CA TYR A 137 -0.37 7.63 -12.16
C TYR A 137 -0.94 8.99 -12.55
N VAL A 138 -2.17 9.27 -12.12
CA VAL A 138 -2.80 10.59 -12.17
C VAL A 138 -2.78 11.18 -10.78
N GLY A 139 -2.09 12.33 -10.65
CA GLY A 139 -2.11 13.15 -9.45
C GLY A 139 -3.49 13.72 -9.14
N LEU A 140 -3.60 14.48 -8.05
CA LEU A 140 -4.88 14.98 -7.58
C LEU A 140 -5.48 15.96 -8.58
N ASN A 141 -6.64 15.60 -9.14
CA ASN A 141 -7.35 16.39 -10.13
C ASN A 141 -8.86 16.38 -9.85
N PRO A 142 -9.62 17.35 -10.37
CA PRO A 142 -11.09 17.30 -10.34
C PRO A 142 -11.59 16.02 -11.04
N LEU A 143 -12.56 15.35 -10.43
CA LEU A 143 -13.29 14.29 -11.12
C LEU A 143 -14.31 14.95 -12.04
N SER A 144 -14.32 14.56 -13.31
CA SER A 144 -15.38 14.95 -14.23
C SER A 144 -16.71 14.46 -13.64
N THR A 145 -17.58 15.39 -13.24
CA THR A 145 -18.93 15.02 -12.80
C THR A 145 -19.64 14.35 -13.97
N PRO A 146 -20.36 13.21 -13.78
CA PRO A 146 -21.37 12.84 -14.75
C PRO A 146 -22.33 14.04 -14.85
N GLY A 147 -22.42 14.62 -16.05
CA GLY A 147 -23.41 15.65 -16.35
C GLY A 147 -24.84 15.13 -16.28
#